data_AF-A0A522XEL1-F1
#
_entry.id   AF-A0A522XEL1-F1
#
_cell.length_a   1.000
_cell.length_b   1.000
_cell.length_c   1.000
_cell.angle_alpha   90.00
_cell.angle_beta   90.00
_cell.angle_gamma   90.00
#
_symmetry.space_group_name_H-M   'P 1'
#
loop_
_entity.id
_entity.type
_entity.pdbx_description
1 polymer ?
#
loop_
_entity_poly.entity_id
_entity_poly.type
_entity_poly.pdbx_seq_one_letter_code
_entity_poly.pdbx_strand_id
1 'polypeptide(L)'
;MSVLKGELKVGNNGSIELRFQDDSNESKTFGIGKSILTASLYKSHKNNPQALNGLDVEFELDNNQPCRVREVGGIFQARPRPKTVNPNVFHNPYNFVPALPRNNITGELGDRKPIGHGRYHANHWTGRIAVKLTTITPLLIPDASEMEEDAQGHKTFPTRLDAQGKPYLPPTSLRGMLRSAYEAVTNSRLSVLDPHDMRLAYRMPAQMGLEMVPARIENNEIKLYPGTSDIGRDGRPQGPMYAAWLPFYNR
;
A
#
# COMPACT_ATOMS: atom_id res chain seq x y z
N MET A 1 2.35 15.61 -30.52
CA MET A 1 1.24 15.75 -29.56
C MET A 1 0.67 17.13 -29.76
N SER A 2 -0.64 17.23 -29.98
CA SER A 2 -1.31 18.51 -30.17
C SER A 2 -1.40 19.22 -28.82
N VAL A 3 -0.99 20.49 -28.77
CA VAL A 3 -1.15 21.32 -27.58
C VAL A 3 -2.53 21.94 -27.63
N LEU A 4 -3.33 21.68 -26.61
CA LEU A 4 -4.68 22.23 -26.45
C LEU A 4 -4.67 23.33 -25.40
N LYS A 5 -5.64 24.24 -25.47
CA LYS A 5 -5.85 25.31 -24.49
C LYS A 5 -7.07 25.01 -23.64
N GLY A 6 -6.98 25.32 -22.35
CA GLY A 6 -8.07 25.15 -21.40
C GLY A 6 -7.92 26.08 -20.20
N GLU A 7 -8.87 26.01 -19.29
CA GLU A 7 -8.94 26.81 -18.07
C GLU A 7 -8.93 25.88 -16.85
N LEU A 8 -8.18 26.25 -15.82
CA LEU A 8 -8.19 25.56 -14.54
C LEU A 8 -9.31 26.06 -13.64
N LYS A 9 -10.03 25.13 -13.01
CA LYS A 9 -10.98 25.42 -11.95
C LYS A 9 -10.57 24.71 -10.67
N VAL A 10 -10.62 25.41 -9.53
CA VAL A 10 -10.25 24.84 -8.24
C VAL A 10 -11.46 24.78 -7.32
N GLY A 11 -11.79 23.58 -6.84
CA GLY A 11 -12.86 23.34 -5.88
C GLY A 11 -12.49 23.84 -4.47
N ASN A 12 -13.49 24.03 -3.61
CA ASN A 12 -13.28 24.48 -2.23
C ASN A 12 -12.41 23.52 -1.38
N ASN A 13 -12.35 22.25 -1.78
CA ASN A 13 -11.50 21.19 -1.20
C ASN A 13 -10.07 21.17 -1.80
N GLY A 14 -9.73 22.10 -2.69
CA GLY A 14 -8.45 22.16 -3.38
C GLY A 14 -8.29 21.17 -4.54
N SER A 15 -9.35 20.48 -4.97
CA SER A 15 -9.34 19.66 -6.19
C SER A 15 -9.21 20.54 -7.42
N ILE A 16 -8.51 20.06 -8.44
CA ILE A 16 -8.25 20.82 -9.67
C ILE A 16 -8.97 20.14 -10.83
N GLU A 17 -9.74 20.92 -11.57
CA GLU A 17 -10.41 20.53 -12.80
C GLU A 17 -9.81 21.31 -13.97
N LEU A 18 -9.63 20.65 -15.11
CA LEU A 18 -9.25 21.25 -16.38
C LEU A 18 -10.47 21.28 -17.29
N ARG A 19 -10.84 22.47 -17.78
CA ARG A 19 -11.95 22.69 -18.71
C ARG A 19 -11.41 23.10 -20.06
N PHE A 20 -11.90 22.48 -21.14
CA PHE A 20 -11.59 22.93 -22.49
C PHE A 20 -12.71 22.63 -23.46
N GLN A 21 -12.70 23.30 -24.61
CA GLN A 21 -13.59 22.99 -25.73
C GLN A 21 -12.82 22.15 -26.75
N ASP A 22 -13.38 21.00 -27.11
CA ASP A 22 -12.81 20.14 -28.15
C ASP A 22 -13.09 20.71 -29.56
N ASP A 23 -12.50 20.13 -30.60
CA ASP A 23 -12.66 20.56 -32.00
C ASP A 23 -14.13 20.49 -32.48
N SER A 24 -14.97 19.72 -31.79
CA SER A 24 -16.43 19.64 -32.00
C SER A 24 -17.23 20.68 -31.21
N ASN A 25 -16.56 21.65 -30.59
CA ASN A 25 -17.14 22.71 -29.76
C ASN A 25 -17.88 22.22 -28.49
N GLU A 26 -17.62 20.97 -28.09
CA GLU A 26 -18.16 20.37 -26.87
C GLU A 26 -17.25 20.69 -25.68
N SER A 27 -17.84 21.14 -24.57
CA SER A 27 -17.10 21.44 -23.34
C SER A 27 -16.79 20.16 -22.57
N LYS A 28 -15.50 19.88 -22.37
CA LYS A 28 -15.00 18.75 -21.58
C LYS A 28 -14.36 19.24 -20.29
N THR A 29 -14.61 18.51 -19.21
CA THR A 29 -14.02 18.77 -17.89
C THR A 29 -13.34 17.51 -17.37
N PHE A 30 -12.08 17.65 -16.93
CA PHE A 30 -11.28 16.55 -16.39
C PHE A 30 -10.80 16.90 -14.98
N GLY A 31 -11.01 16.01 -14.02
CA GLY A 31 -10.31 16.09 -12.74
C GLY A 31 -8.83 15.74 -12.93
N ILE A 32 -7.92 16.63 -12.51
CA ILE A 32 -6.49 16.45 -12.72
C ILE A 32 -5.72 16.35 -11.40
N GLY A 33 -4.71 15.47 -11.38
CA GLY A 33 -3.81 15.32 -10.25
C GLY A 33 -2.70 16.37 -10.23
N LYS A 34 -2.20 16.71 -9.04
CA LYS A 34 -1.10 17.68 -8.87
C LYS A 34 0.19 17.28 -9.60
N SER A 35 0.37 15.99 -9.89
CA SER A 35 1.56 15.46 -10.53
C SER A 35 1.74 16.00 -11.95
N ILE A 36 0.65 16.25 -12.69
CA ILE A 36 0.69 16.69 -14.10
C ILE A 36 0.89 18.19 -14.30
N LEU A 37 0.87 18.97 -13.21
CA LEU A 37 1.18 20.39 -13.22
C LEU A 37 2.69 20.63 -13.42
N THR A 38 3.05 21.75 -14.04
CA THR A 38 4.41 22.26 -14.00
C THR A 38 4.83 22.65 -12.57
N ALA A 39 6.14 22.75 -12.33
CA ALA A 39 6.66 23.14 -11.03
C ALA A 39 6.14 24.50 -10.54
N SER A 40 5.90 25.44 -11.45
CA SER A 40 5.30 26.75 -11.14
C SER A 40 3.87 26.58 -10.62
N LEU A 41 2.99 25.97 -11.41
CA LEU A 41 1.59 25.71 -11.04
C LEU A 41 1.48 24.85 -9.76
N TYR A 42 2.35 23.85 -9.60
CA TYR A 42 2.40 23.04 -8.38
C TYR A 42 2.75 23.87 -7.14
N LYS A 43 3.75 24.77 -7.25
CA LYS A 43 4.11 25.67 -6.14
C LYS A 43 3.00 26.66 -5.84
N SER A 44 2.37 27.23 -6.86
CA SER A 44 1.21 28.12 -6.71
C SER A 44 0.05 27.42 -6.03
N HIS A 45 -0.27 26.18 -6.43
CA HIS A 45 -1.29 25.36 -5.77
C HIS A 45 -0.95 25.08 -4.30
N LYS A 46 0.31 24.76 -4.00
CA LYS A 46 0.77 24.46 -2.64
C LYS A 46 0.64 25.67 -1.71
N ASN A 47 0.93 26.87 -2.23
CA ASN A 47 0.89 28.10 -1.44
C ASN A 47 -0.54 28.66 -1.32
N ASN A 48 -1.26 28.72 -2.43
CA ASN A 48 -2.64 29.20 -2.49
C ASN A 48 -3.39 28.45 -3.59
N PRO A 49 -4.16 27.40 -3.27
CA PRO A 49 -4.90 26.60 -4.25
C PRO A 49 -5.81 27.45 -5.14
N GLN A 50 -6.47 28.47 -4.57
CA GLN A 50 -7.42 29.31 -5.30
C GLN A 50 -6.74 30.26 -6.30
N ALA A 51 -5.42 30.45 -6.22
CA ALA A 51 -4.67 31.23 -7.19
C ALA A 51 -4.65 30.60 -8.59
N LEU A 52 -4.97 29.31 -8.71
CA LEU A 52 -5.09 28.62 -10.00
C LEU A 52 -6.51 28.66 -10.59
N ASN A 53 -7.49 29.19 -9.86
CA ASN A 53 -8.87 29.21 -10.35
C ASN A 53 -9.04 30.29 -11.43
N GLY A 54 -9.57 29.90 -12.59
CA GLY A 54 -9.73 30.78 -13.75
C GLY A 54 -8.45 30.98 -14.57
N LEU A 55 -7.41 30.18 -14.34
CA LEU A 55 -6.12 30.35 -15.01
C LEU A 55 -6.11 29.60 -16.35
N ASP A 56 -5.84 30.34 -17.43
CA ASP A 56 -5.62 29.76 -18.75
C ASP A 56 -4.32 28.93 -18.78
N VAL A 57 -4.43 27.74 -19.34
CA VAL A 57 -3.36 26.76 -19.43
C VAL A 57 -3.32 26.11 -20.79
N GLU A 58 -2.14 25.61 -21.13
CA GLU A 58 -1.93 24.69 -22.24
C GLU A 58 -1.69 23.28 -21.72
N PHE A 59 -2.19 22.28 -22.43
CA PHE A 59 -2.04 20.89 -22.02
C PHE A 59 -1.91 19.92 -23.20
N GLU A 60 -1.43 18.73 -22.90
CA GLU A 60 -1.33 17.59 -23.84
C GLU A 60 -2.28 16.47 -23.39
N LEU A 61 -2.88 15.79 -24.37
CA LEU A 61 -3.63 14.56 -24.16
C LEU A 61 -2.75 13.35 -24.47
N ASP A 62 -2.80 12.36 -23.59
CA ASP A 62 -2.31 11.00 -23.83
C ASP A 62 -3.45 10.03 -23.56
N ASN A 63 -3.84 9.21 -24.54
CA ASN A 63 -5.03 8.34 -24.49
C ASN A 63 -6.30 9.06 -23.97
N ASN A 64 -6.60 10.25 -24.52
CA ASN A 64 -7.72 11.11 -24.11
C ASN A 64 -7.72 11.59 -22.65
N GLN A 65 -6.59 11.48 -21.93
CA GLN A 65 -6.44 12.03 -20.60
C GLN A 65 -5.38 13.14 -20.58
N PRO A 66 -5.61 14.25 -19.84
CA PRO A 66 -4.60 15.28 -19.64
C PRO A 66 -3.36 14.69 -18.95
N CYS A 67 -2.22 14.74 -19.62
CA CYS A 67 -0.97 14.18 -19.09
C CYS A 67 0.02 15.26 -18.62
N ARG A 68 -0.13 16.49 -19.11
CA ARG A 68 0.73 17.65 -18.77
C ARG A 68 -0.05 18.95 -18.89
N VAL A 69 0.02 19.79 -17.87
CA VAL A 69 -0.66 21.10 -17.83
C VAL A 69 0.35 22.18 -17.47
N ARG A 70 0.40 23.26 -18.25
CA ARG A 70 1.35 24.38 -18.13
C ARG A 70 0.65 25.72 -18.30
N GLU A 71 1.31 26.78 -17.86
CA GLU A 71 0.93 28.16 -18.19
C GLU A 71 1.00 28.36 -19.71
N VAL A 72 0.14 29.22 -20.26
CA VAL A 72 0.14 29.56 -21.69
C VAL A 72 1.52 30.08 -22.10
N GLY A 73 2.13 29.47 -23.13
CA GLY A 73 3.47 29.83 -23.59
C GLY A 73 4.64 29.28 -22.75
N GLY A 74 4.38 28.50 -21.69
CA GLY A 74 5.43 27.85 -20.90
C GLY A 74 6.17 26.74 -21.68
N ILE A 75 7.38 26.38 -21.28
CA ILE A 75 8.15 25.30 -21.93
C ILE A 75 7.80 23.95 -21.30
N PHE A 76 7.53 22.92 -22.11
CA PHE A 76 7.44 21.54 -21.62
C PHE A 76 8.81 21.06 -21.17
N GLN A 77 9.08 21.12 -19.86
CA GLN A 77 10.19 20.35 -19.30
C GLN A 77 9.79 18.88 -19.31
N ALA A 78 10.50 18.07 -20.09
CA ALA A 78 10.31 16.63 -20.07
C ALA A 78 10.47 16.12 -18.64
N ARG A 79 9.43 15.47 -18.09
CA ARG A 79 9.64 14.69 -16.86
C ARG A 79 10.80 13.74 -17.13
N PRO A 80 11.77 13.60 -16.21
CA PRO A 80 12.76 12.56 -16.33
C PRO A 80 12.00 11.24 -16.50
N ARG A 81 12.19 10.59 -17.66
CA ARG A 81 11.64 9.25 -17.86
C ARG A 81 12.16 8.40 -16.69
N PRO A 82 11.31 7.59 -16.04
CA PRO A 82 11.82 6.64 -15.06
C PRO A 82 12.97 5.90 -15.74
N LYS A 83 14.16 5.95 -15.15
CA LYS A 83 15.33 5.29 -15.73
C LYS A 83 14.93 3.83 -15.93
N THR A 84 15.03 3.33 -17.15
CA THR A 84 14.88 1.90 -17.42
C THR A 84 15.99 1.20 -16.64
N VAL A 85 15.65 0.61 -15.50
CA VAL A 85 16.65 0.00 -14.64
C VAL A 85 16.95 -1.39 -15.18
N ASN A 86 18.22 -1.67 -15.47
CA ASN A 86 18.64 -3.01 -15.81
C ASN A 86 18.43 -3.91 -14.58
N PRO A 87 17.55 -4.94 -14.63
CA PRO A 87 17.26 -5.79 -13.48
C PRO A 87 18.50 -6.50 -12.93
N ASN A 88 19.51 -6.74 -13.78
CA ASN A 88 20.76 -7.39 -13.41
C ASN A 88 21.76 -6.45 -12.72
N VAL A 89 21.48 -5.14 -12.71
CA VAL A 89 22.33 -4.10 -12.09
C VAL A 89 21.59 -3.37 -10.97
N PHE A 90 20.25 -3.46 -10.94
CA PHE A 90 19.42 -2.88 -9.89
C PHE A 90 19.38 -3.76 -8.65
N HIS A 91 20.17 -3.40 -7.65
CA HIS A 91 19.99 -3.91 -6.30
C HIS A 91 19.00 -3.00 -5.58
N ASN A 92 17.76 -3.47 -5.43
CA ASN A 92 16.81 -2.82 -4.54
C ASN A 92 17.39 -2.88 -3.11
N PRO A 93 17.67 -1.74 -2.44
CA PRO A 93 18.22 -1.76 -1.09
C PRO A 93 17.29 -2.44 -0.07
N TYR A 94 16.00 -2.60 -0.39
CA TYR A 94 15.06 -3.35 0.45
C TYR A 94 15.13 -4.87 0.26
N ASN A 95 15.77 -5.35 -0.81
CA ASN A 95 16.06 -6.76 -1.05
C ASN A 95 17.51 -7.04 -0.66
N PHE A 96 17.82 -6.99 0.64
CA PHE A 96 19.17 -7.26 1.15
C PHE A 96 19.67 -8.69 0.85
N VAL A 97 18.76 -9.60 0.45
CA VAL A 97 19.08 -10.98 0.08
C VAL A 97 18.42 -11.29 -1.28
N PRO A 98 19.20 -11.68 -2.32
CA PRO A 98 18.64 -12.11 -3.59
C PRO A 98 17.75 -13.35 -3.43
N ALA A 99 16.55 -13.33 -4.01
CA ALA A 99 15.64 -14.48 -4.03
C ALA A 99 16.04 -15.48 -5.13
N LEU A 100 17.10 -16.26 -4.88
CA LEU A 100 17.62 -17.23 -5.85
C LEU A 100 16.60 -18.35 -6.16
N PRO A 101 16.69 -19.03 -7.32
CA PRO A 101 15.90 -20.22 -7.59
C PRO A 101 16.09 -21.30 -6.52
N ARG A 102 15.01 -21.99 -6.14
CA ARG A 102 15.01 -23.05 -5.11
C ARG A 102 14.84 -24.46 -5.66
N ASN A 103 14.78 -24.61 -6.98
CA ASN A 103 14.54 -25.89 -7.67
C ASN A 103 15.50 -27.02 -7.27
N ASN A 104 16.69 -26.69 -6.79
CA ASN A 104 17.70 -27.67 -6.38
C ASN A 104 17.77 -27.90 -4.85
N ILE A 105 16.93 -27.23 -4.05
CA ILE A 105 16.91 -27.40 -2.59
C ILE A 105 16.03 -28.61 -2.24
N THR A 106 16.62 -29.62 -1.61
CA THR A 106 15.93 -30.87 -1.24
C THR A 106 15.93 -31.08 0.29
N GLY A 107 15.17 -32.07 0.76
CA GLY A 107 15.08 -32.41 2.18
C GLY A 107 14.23 -31.43 3.00
N GLU A 108 14.59 -31.23 4.27
CA GLU A 108 13.75 -30.48 5.21
C GLU A 108 13.61 -28.98 4.89
N LEU A 109 14.58 -28.41 4.18
CA LEU A 109 14.57 -27.01 3.77
C LEU A 109 14.03 -26.81 2.35
N GLY A 110 13.71 -27.90 1.64
CA GLY A 110 13.13 -27.86 0.30
C GLY A 110 11.68 -27.37 0.31
N ASP A 111 11.25 -26.83 -0.83
CA ASP A 111 9.87 -26.40 -1.01
C ASP A 111 8.94 -27.62 -1.03
N ARG A 112 7.90 -27.60 -0.20
CA ARG A 112 6.91 -28.68 -0.06
C ARG A 112 5.53 -28.07 0.04
N LYS A 113 4.52 -28.80 -0.45
CA LYS A 113 3.12 -28.37 -0.30
C LYS A 113 2.79 -28.30 1.21
N PRO A 114 2.36 -27.15 1.74
CA PRO A 114 2.00 -27.05 3.14
C PRO A 114 0.81 -27.97 3.44
N ILE A 115 0.84 -28.59 4.61
CA ILE A 115 -0.28 -29.41 5.08
C ILE A 115 -1.32 -28.48 5.71
N GLY A 116 -2.60 -28.70 5.39
CA GLY A 116 -3.69 -27.87 5.87
C GLY A 116 -3.83 -27.88 7.40
N HIS A 117 -4.22 -26.73 7.96
CA HIS A 117 -4.38 -26.50 9.40
C HIS A 117 -5.78 -26.86 9.95
N GLY A 118 -6.64 -27.51 9.15
CA GLY A 118 -8.02 -27.82 9.53
C GLY A 118 -8.18 -28.94 10.57
N ARG A 119 -7.11 -29.67 10.91
CA ARG A 119 -7.08 -30.70 11.96
C ARG A 119 -5.66 -30.95 12.46
N TYR A 120 -5.54 -31.61 13.61
CA TYR A 120 -4.27 -32.18 14.07
C TYR A 120 -3.91 -33.41 13.24
N HIS A 121 -2.63 -33.56 12.89
CA HIS A 121 -2.12 -34.72 12.16
C HIS A 121 -1.19 -35.51 13.08
N ALA A 122 -1.37 -36.83 13.14
CA ALA A 122 -0.63 -37.71 14.06
C ALA A 122 0.90 -37.65 13.88
N ASN A 123 1.36 -37.40 12.65
CA ASN A 123 2.79 -37.33 12.32
C ASN A 123 3.35 -35.89 12.32
N HIS A 124 2.66 -34.95 12.98
CA HIS A 124 3.05 -33.54 13.00
C HIS A 124 3.14 -32.97 14.42
N TRP A 125 3.97 -31.95 14.54
CA TRP A 125 4.27 -31.32 15.81
C TRP A 125 3.26 -30.20 16.07
N THR A 126 2.71 -30.19 17.27
CA THR A 126 1.89 -29.08 17.78
C THR A 126 2.28 -28.82 19.23
N GLY A 127 2.27 -27.56 19.64
CA GLY A 127 2.66 -27.18 21.00
C GLY A 127 3.18 -25.76 21.09
N ARG A 128 3.85 -25.48 22.22
CA ARG A 128 4.44 -24.19 22.53
C ARG A 128 5.92 -24.37 22.80
N ILE A 129 6.75 -23.54 22.18
CA ILE A 129 8.18 -23.46 22.48
C ILE A 129 8.39 -22.22 23.33
N ALA A 130 8.90 -22.42 24.54
CA ALA A 130 9.33 -21.32 25.41
C ALA A 130 10.79 -20.98 25.09
N VAL A 131 11.08 -19.70 24.86
CA VAL A 131 12.44 -19.22 24.58
C VAL A 131 12.82 -18.12 25.56
N LYS A 132 14.06 -18.14 26.02
CA LYS A 132 14.67 -17.05 26.80
C LYS A 132 15.66 -16.32 25.90
N LEU A 133 15.45 -15.03 25.71
CA LEU A 133 16.29 -14.19 24.85
C LEU A 133 17.22 -13.34 25.73
N THR A 134 18.47 -13.18 25.30
CA THR A 134 19.45 -12.31 25.96
C THR A 134 20.04 -11.35 24.93
N THR A 135 20.02 -10.06 25.23
CA THR A 135 20.65 -9.03 24.40
C THR A 135 22.17 -9.06 24.60
N ILE A 136 22.93 -9.39 23.55
CA ILE A 136 24.40 -9.40 23.59
C ILE A 136 24.96 -7.98 23.41
N THR A 137 24.25 -7.16 22.65
CA THR A 137 24.53 -5.73 22.45
C THR A 137 23.32 -4.90 22.88
N PRO A 138 23.49 -3.59 23.15
CA PRO A 138 22.35 -2.71 23.40
C PRO A 138 21.32 -2.81 22.27
N LEU A 139 20.08 -3.16 22.63
CA LEU A 139 18.96 -3.31 21.70
C LEU A 139 18.04 -2.10 21.81
N LEU A 140 17.87 -1.39 20.70
CA LEU A 140 16.89 -0.30 20.61
C LEU A 140 15.51 -0.88 20.31
N ILE A 141 14.52 -0.50 21.14
CA ILE A 141 13.11 -0.87 20.96
C ILE A 141 12.30 0.42 20.93
N PRO A 142 12.37 1.20 19.83
CA PRO A 142 11.73 2.50 19.76
C PRO A 142 10.21 2.37 19.79
N ASP A 143 9.54 3.27 20.50
CA ASP A 143 8.12 3.49 20.35
C ASP A 143 7.86 4.60 19.34
N ALA A 144 7.33 4.22 18.18
CA ALA A 144 7.02 5.17 17.12
C ALA A 144 5.75 5.99 17.40
N SER A 145 4.87 5.57 18.33
CA SER A 145 3.68 6.35 18.67
C SER A 145 4.01 7.56 19.54
N GLU A 146 5.03 7.44 20.37
CA GLU A 146 5.48 8.48 21.31
C GLU A 146 6.66 9.29 20.75
N MET A 147 6.69 9.49 19.43
CA MET A 147 7.76 10.24 18.77
C MET A 147 7.64 11.73 19.11
N GLU A 148 8.74 12.31 19.55
CA GLU A 148 8.87 13.75 19.77
C GLU A 148 9.75 14.37 18.69
N GLU A 149 9.36 15.53 18.19
CA GLU A 149 10.12 16.31 17.22
C GLU A 149 10.51 17.66 17.83
N ASP A 150 11.80 17.98 17.81
CA ASP A 150 12.29 19.26 18.35
C ASP A 150 12.09 20.44 17.38
N ALA A 151 12.46 21.65 17.81
CA ALA A 151 12.32 22.86 17.00
C ALA A 151 13.18 22.85 15.72
N GLN A 152 14.19 21.98 15.64
CA GLN A 152 15.07 21.77 14.51
C GLN A 152 14.63 20.60 13.61
N GLY A 153 13.55 19.90 13.97
CA GLY A 153 13.01 18.76 13.23
C GLY A 153 13.69 17.42 13.57
N HIS A 154 14.47 17.33 14.65
CA HIS A 154 15.07 16.08 15.09
C HIS A 154 14.04 15.21 15.81
N LYS A 155 13.98 13.94 15.41
CA LYS A 155 13.01 12.97 15.95
C LYS A 155 13.65 12.10 17.02
N THR A 156 13.08 12.17 18.21
CA THR A 156 13.45 11.32 19.34
C THR A 156 12.39 10.26 19.55
N PHE A 157 12.82 9.01 19.73
CA PHE A 157 11.94 7.87 19.94
C PHE A 157 12.24 7.28 21.31
N PRO A 158 11.30 7.30 22.26
CA PRO A 158 11.51 6.66 23.56
C PRO A 158 11.55 5.14 23.41
N THR A 159 12.03 4.45 24.44
CA THR A 159 11.95 2.99 24.50
C THR A 159 10.52 2.57 24.79
N ARG A 160 9.99 1.60 24.04
CA ARG A 160 8.68 1.01 24.29
C ARG A 160 8.67 0.22 25.60
N LEU A 161 7.71 0.53 26.47
CA LEU A 161 7.55 -0.08 27.79
C LEU A 161 6.23 -0.86 27.89
N ASP A 162 6.17 -1.82 28.81
CA ASP A 162 4.94 -2.48 29.23
C ASP A 162 4.19 -1.68 30.32
N ALA A 163 3.05 -2.22 30.78
CA ALA A 163 2.22 -1.60 31.81
C ALA A 163 2.93 -1.47 33.18
N GLN A 164 4.05 -2.17 33.37
CA GLN A 164 4.87 -2.16 34.57
C GLN A 164 6.13 -1.30 34.40
N GLY A 165 6.25 -0.57 33.27
CA GLY A 165 7.38 0.30 32.96
C GLY A 165 8.66 -0.43 32.55
N LYS A 166 8.59 -1.71 32.18
CA LYS A 166 9.75 -2.49 31.71
C LYS A 166 9.83 -2.48 30.18
N PRO A 167 11.03 -2.56 29.58
CA PRO A 167 11.16 -2.67 28.13
C PRO A 167 10.33 -3.81 27.55
N TYR A 168 9.50 -3.50 26.56
CA TYR A 168 8.59 -4.45 25.94
C TYR A 168 9.01 -4.72 24.51
N LEU A 169 9.49 -5.94 24.25
CA LEU A 169 9.78 -6.42 22.91
C LEU A 169 8.48 -6.86 22.21
N PRO A 170 8.00 -6.16 21.17
CA PRO A 170 6.75 -6.52 20.52
C PRO A 170 6.83 -7.91 19.88
N PRO A 171 5.83 -8.80 20.09
CA PRO A 171 5.79 -10.11 19.45
C PRO A 171 5.83 -10.05 17.91
N THR A 172 5.29 -8.99 17.33
CA THR A 172 5.33 -8.72 15.89
C THR A 172 6.74 -8.45 15.39
N SER A 173 7.55 -7.70 16.14
CA SER A 173 8.96 -7.46 15.83
C SER A 173 9.77 -8.75 15.92
N LEU A 174 9.55 -9.56 16.96
CA LEU A 174 10.20 -10.87 17.08
C LEU A 174 9.81 -11.81 15.93
N ARG A 175 8.51 -11.88 15.59
CA ARG A 175 8.03 -12.64 14.43
C ARG A 175 8.69 -12.18 13.13
N GLY A 176 8.77 -10.87 12.92
CA GLY A 176 9.40 -10.28 11.74
C GLY A 176 10.89 -10.62 11.63
N MET A 177 11.62 -10.49 12.75
CA MET A 177 13.03 -10.84 12.85
C MET A 177 13.27 -12.33 12.53
N LEU A 178 12.57 -13.24 13.22
CA LEU A 178 12.72 -14.68 13.01
C LEU A 178 12.36 -15.09 11.59
N ARG A 179 11.27 -14.53 11.05
CA ARG A 179 10.88 -14.74 9.66
C ARG A 179 11.98 -14.29 8.71
N SER A 180 12.48 -13.06 8.87
CA SER A 180 13.50 -12.50 7.98
C SER A 180 14.78 -13.33 8.02
N ALA A 181 15.25 -13.73 9.21
CA ALA A 181 16.41 -14.59 9.35
C ALA A 181 16.18 -15.98 8.70
N TYR A 182 15.01 -16.59 8.93
CA TYR A 182 14.66 -17.86 8.31
C TYR A 182 14.62 -17.75 6.78
N GLU A 183 13.91 -16.77 6.24
CA GLU A 183 13.79 -16.55 4.79
C GLU A 183 15.15 -16.22 4.17
N ALA A 184 16.02 -15.47 4.85
CA ALA A 184 17.37 -15.16 4.38
C ALA A 184 18.27 -16.40 4.34
N VAL A 185 18.33 -17.19 5.42
CA VAL A 185 19.18 -18.38 5.52
C VAL A 185 18.69 -19.48 4.59
N THR A 186 17.38 -19.69 4.56
CA THR A 186 16.81 -20.77 3.77
C THR A 186 16.59 -20.37 2.33
N ASN A 187 16.54 -19.08 1.99
CA ASN A 187 16.01 -18.54 0.73
C ASN A 187 14.53 -18.94 0.48
N SER A 188 13.76 -19.23 1.53
CA SER A 188 12.35 -19.63 1.49
C SER A 188 11.38 -18.43 1.56
N ARG A 189 10.07 -18.67 1.45
CA ARG A 189 9.00 -17.66 1.51
C ARG A 189 7.99 -17.99 2.62
N LEU A 190 8.44 -18.02 3.88
CA LEU A 190 7.66 -18.47 5.04
C LEU A 190 6.27 -17.83 5.18
N SER A 191 6.08 -16.55 4.81
CA SER A 191 4.72 -15.94 4.86
C SER A 191 3.93 -15.98 3.56
N VAL A 192 4.46 -16.56 2.50
CA VAL A 192 3.73 -16.74 1.23
C VAL A 192 3.24 -18.18 1.20
N LEU A 193 2.05 -18.40 1.73
CA LEU A 193 1.49 -19.75 1.92
C LEU A 193 0.74 -20.28 0.69
N ASP A 194 0.45 -19.44 -0.30
CA ASP A 194 -0.28 -19.83 -1.51
C ASP A 194 0.64 -19.79 -2.75
N PRO A 195 0.43 -20.69 -3.73
CA PRO A 195 1.05 -20.57 -5.04
C PRO A 195 0.54 -19.27 -5.71
N HIS A 196 1.43 -18.46 -6.27
CA HIS A 196 1.01 -17.30 -7.04
C HIS A 196 1.77 -17.24 -8.36
N ASP A 197 1.02 -17.39 -9.45
CA ASP A 197 1.49 -17.17 -10.81
C ASP A 197 1.33 -15.68 -11.20
N MET A 198 0.68 -14.89 -10.33
CA MET A 198 0.37 -13.47 -10.54
C MET A 198 1.23 -12.53 -9.69
N ARG A 199 1.33 -11.27 -10.13
CA ARG A 199 2.09 -10.20 -9.47
C ARG A 199 1.68 -10.03 -7.99
N LEU A 200 2.69 -9.71 -7.17
CA LEU A 200 2.60 -9.47 -5.72
C LEU A 200 1.36 -8.63 -5.35
N ALA A 201 0.55 -9.15 -4.42
CA ALA A 201 -0.59 -8.43 -3.89
C ALA A 201 -0.14 -7.20 -3.08
N TYR A 202 -0.76 -6.06 -3.37
CA TYR A 202 -0.60 -4.83 -2.59
C TYR A 202 -1.38 -4.96 -1.27
N ARG A 203 -0.81 -4.49 -0.16
CA ARG A 203 -1.55 -4.37 1.11
C ARG A 203 -2.63 -3.33 0.89
N MET A 204 -3.89 -3.76 0.74
CA MET A 204 -5.00 -2.84 0.53
C MET A 204 -5.05 -1.82 1.69
N PRO A 205 -5.24 -0.52 1.41
CA PRO A 205 -5.47 0.48 2.44
C PRO A 205 -6.63 0.04 3.33
N ALA A 206 -6.53 0.28 4.65
CA ALA A 206 -7.55 -0.15 5.62
C ALA A 206 -8.96 0.35 5.26
N GLN A 207 -9.06 1.50 4.60
CA GLN A 207 -10.30 2.09 4.12
C GLN A 207 -11.03 1.23 3.08
N MET A 208 -10.31 0.44 2.26
CA MET A 208 -10.93 -0.51 1.34
C MET A 208 -11.61 -1.69 2.06
N GLY A 209 -11.28 -1.93 3.34
CA GLY A 209 -11.97 -2.91 4.16
C GLY A 209 -13.43 -2.57 4.41
N LEU A 210 -13.81 -1.29 4.32
CA LEU A 210 -15.20 -0.83 4.45
C LEU A 210 -16.06 -1.20 3.23
N GLU A 211 -15.44 -1.52 2.10
CA GLU A 211 -16.12 -1.92 0.86
C GLU A 211 -16.28 -3.46 0.73
N MET A 212 -15.69 -4.25 1.65
CA MET A 212 -15.65 -5.71 1.55
C MET A 212 -16.83 -6.39 2.25
N VAL A 213 -17.63 -7.15 1.49
CA VAL A 213 -18.73 -7.95 2.03
C VAL A 213 -18.19 -9.28 2.60
N PRO A 214 -18.39 -9.58 3.90
CA PRO A 214 -18.01 -10.87 4.46
C PRO A 214 -18.76 -12.01 3.77
N ALA A 215 -18.10 -13.15 3.59
CA ALA A 215 -18.69 -14.34 2.98
C ALA A 215 -18.32 -15.61 3.74
N ARG A 216 -19.22 -16.60 3.75
CA ARG A 216 -18.96 -17.97 4.20
C ARG A 216 -19.14 -18.92 3.03
N ILE A 217 -18.27 -19.91 2.94
CA ILE A 217 -18.46 -21.03 2.01
C ILE A 217 -19.27 -22.10 2.75
N GLU A 218 -20.47 -22.38 2.26
CA GLU A 218 -21.35 -23.45 2.75
C GLU A 218 -21.66 -24.36 1.56
N ASN A 219 -21.39 -25.67 1.64
CA ASN A 219 -21.69 -26.64 0.58
C ASN A 219 -21.16 -26.25 -0.83
N ASN A 220 -19.94 -25.70 -0.92
CA ASN A 220 -19.34 -25.14 -2.15
C ASN A 220 -20.06 -23.92 -2.75
N GLU A 221 -21.04 -23.36 -2.05
CA GLU A 221 -21.70 -22.11 -2.43
C GLU A 221 -21.17 -20.95 -1.58
N ILE A 222 -21.06 -19.78 -2.19
CA ILE A 222 -20.63 -18.55 -1.51
C ILE A 222 -21.87 -17.87 -0.95
N LYS A 223 -21.93 -17.74 0.37
CA LYS A 223 -22.99 -17.02 1.07
C LYS A 223 -22.47 -15.70 1.60
N LEU A 224 -23.00 -14.61 1.06
CA LEU A 224 -22.63 -13.25 1.45
C LEU A 224 -23.39 -12.82 2.73
N TYR A 225 -22.73 -12.05 3.59
CA TYR A 225 -23.29 -11.49 4.83
C TYR A 225 -23.25 -9.96 4.79
N PRO A 226 -24.14 -9.32 4.02
CA PRO A 226 -24.11 -7.87 3.84
C PRO A 226 -24.70 -7.09 5.04
N GLY A 227 -25.19 -7.79 6.08
CA GLY A 227 -25.78 -7.18 7.26
C GLY A 227 -27.11 -6.49 6.92
N THR A 228 -27.23 -5.21 7.24
CA THR A 228 -28.38 -4.34 6.93
C THR A 228 -28.23 -3.53 5.66
N SER A 229 -27.14 -3.74 4.91
CA SER A 229 -26.90 -3.03 3.65
C SER A 229 -27.27 -3.91 2.46
N ASP A 230 -27.82 -3.32 1.42
CA ASP A 230 -28.00 -4.00 0.13
C ASP A 230 -26.67 -4.01 -0.65
N ILE A 231 -26.50 -5.02 -1.50
CA ILE A 231 -25.35 -5.10 -2.41
C ILE A 231 -25.72 -4.41 -3.73
N GLY A 232 -24.95 -3.40 -4.10
CA GLY A 232 -25.02 -2.69 -5.38
C GLY A 232 -24.66 -3.58 -6.56
N ARG A 233 -25.01 -3.14 -7.77
CA ARG A 233 -24.72 -3.86 -9.02
C ARG A 233 -23.22 -3.98 -9.33
N ASP A 234 -22.39 -3.19 -8.65
CA ASP A 234 -20.93 -3.22 -8.66
C ASP A 234 -20.33 -4.19 -7.63
N GLY A 235 -21.17 -4.92 -6.89
CA GLY A 235 -20.75 -5.87 -5.86
C GLY A 235 -20.38 -5.20 -4.52
N ARG A 236 -20.65 -3.91 -4.36
CA ARG A 236 -20.31 -3.15 -3.14
C ARG A 236 -21.51 -2.94 -2.22
N PRO A 237 -21.33 -2.85 -0.90
CA PRO A 237 -22.41 -2.50 0.02
C PRO A 237 -22.86 -1.04 -0.19
N GLN A 238 -24.17 -0.80 -0.21
CA GLN A 238 -24.75 0.55 -0.36
C GLN A 238 -24.79 1.35 0.95
N GLY A 239 -24.36 0.75 2.07
CA GLY A 239 -24.38 1.35 3.41
C GLY A 239 -23.34 0.74 4.35
N PRO A 240 -23.29 1.19 5.62
CA PRO A 240 -22.39 0.62 6.62
C PRO A 240 -22.73 -0.86 6.86
N MET A 241 -21.71 -1.71 6.78
CA MET A 241 -21.82 -3.13 7.15
C MET A 241 -21.56 -3.30 8.64
N TYR A 242 -22.24 -4.25 9.28
CA TYR A 242 -21.81 -4.72 10.58
C TYR A 242 -20.44 -5.38 10.44
N ALA A 243 -19.52 -5.09 11.36
CA ALA A 243 -18.30 -5.86 11.51
C ALA A 243 -18.67 -7.35 11.62
N ALA A 244 -17.89 -8.24 11.01
CA ALA A 244 -18.10 -9.68 11.12
C ALA A 244 -18.16 -10.07 12.60
N TRP A 245 -19.36 -10.36 13.10
CA TRP A 245 -19.54 -10.84 14.47
C TRP A 245 -19.11 -12.29 14.51
N LEU A 246 -17.91 -12.54 15.02
CA LEU A 246 -17.42 -13.88 15.28
C LEU A 246 -17.91 -14.29 16.67
N PRO A 247 -18.82 -15.27 16.80
CA PRO A 247 -19.17 -15.80 18.11
C PRO A 247 -17.92 -16.45 18.71
N PHE A 248 -17.43 -15.89 19.80
CA PHE A 248 -16.41 -16.54 20.61
C PHE A 248 -17.08 -17.69 21.38
N TYR A 249 -16.46 -18.86 21.39
CA TYR A 249 -16.81 -19.88 22.37
C TYR A 249 -16.54 -19.31 23.76
N ASN A 250 -17.57 -19.22 24.61
CA ASN A 250 -17.38 -18.93 26.03
C ASN A 250 -16.36 -19.94 26.58
N ARG A 251 -15.33 -19.42 27.25
CA ARG A 251 -14.39 -20.23 28.03
C ARG A 251 -15.05 -20.76 29.28
#